data_AF-A0A0F9DLT1-F1
#
_entry.id   AF-A0A0F9DLT1-F1
#
_cell.length_a   1.000
_cell.length_b   1.000
_cell.length_c   1.000
_cell.angle_alpha   90.00
_cell.angle_beta   90.00
_cell.angle_gamma   90.00
#
_symmetry.space_group_name_H-M   'P 1'
#
loop_
_entity.id
_entity.type
_entity.pdbx_description
1 polymer ?
#
loop_
_entity_poly.entity_id
_entity_poly.type
_entity_poly.pdbx_seq_one_letter_code
_entity_poly.pdbx_strand_id
1 'polypeptide(L)'
;IKYSYQKEAELAGFKTLEELNTSFWAWAELEYNKKIHSSTGQAPDERFIEGLPENHRRIKDIEKFNAMFLWKETRKVSKYGKIKLYSNQYPVQAVAHGNKVQVRFDPFNLEEVYIYDLKNNFLEKTQPNKTVNIRVPNIPEESKKSPAKISRDSVNYLTRLREKYLESQKKSENMRFSKLFEEKEDNND
;
A
#
# COMPACT_ATOMS: atom_id res chain seq x y z
N ILE A 1 -1.15 -27.65 -15.58
CA ILE A 1 -1.56 -26.28 -15.96
C ILE A 1 -0.32 -25.39 -15.93
N LYS A 2 -0.23 -24.47 -16.88
CA LYS A 2 0.91 -23.59 -17.16
C LYS A 2 0.69 -22.30 -16.34
N TYR A 3 0.68 -22.45 -15.00
CA TYR A 3 0.00 -21.54 -14.06
C TYR A 3 0.50 -20.09 -14.16
N SER A 4 -0.32 -19.25 -14.79
CA SER A 4 -0.21 -17.79 -14.65
C SER A 4 -1.38 -17.36 -13.78
N TYR A 5 -1.07 -16.75 -12.63
CA TYR A 5 -2.07 -16.34 -11.63
C TYR A 5 -3.25 -15.61 -12.25
N GLN A 6 -2.98 -14.67 -13.17
CA GLN A 6 -4.01 -13.87 -13.81
C GLN A 6 -5.09 -14.73 -14.48
N LYS A 7 -4.71 -15.81 -15.18
CA LYS A 7 -5.67 -16.69 -15.86
C LYS A 7 -6.53 -17.46 -14.88
N GLU A 8 -5.93 -17.97 -13.80
CA GLU A 8 -6.66 -18.68 -12.76
C GLU A 8 -7.58 -17.72 -11.98
N ALA A 9 -7.12 -16.50 -11.70
CA ALA A 9 -7.88 -15.47 -11.01
C ALA A 9 -9.11 -15.02 -11.81
N GLU A 10 -8.97 -14.86 -13.14
CA GLU A 10 -10.09 -14.56 -14.04
C GLU A 10 -11.18 -15.65 -14.00
N LEU A 11 -10.77 -16.91 -13.80
CA LEU A 11 -11.67 -18.07 -13.76
C LEU A 11 -12.17 -18.40 -12.35
N ALA A 12 -11.58 -17.82 -11.29
CA ALA A 12 -11.94 -18.12 -9.91
C ALA A 12 -13.24 -17.44 -9.45
N GLY A 13 -13.70 -16.41 -10.16
CA GLY A 13 -14.98 -15.77 -9.86
C GLY A 13 -15.03 -15.10 -8.49
N PHE A 14 -13.93 -14.44 -8.08
CA PHE A 14 -13.84 -13.73 -6.80
C PHE A 14 -14.95 -12.72 -6.61
N LYS A 15 -15.51 -12.66 -5.41
CA LYS A 15 -16.64 -11.77 -5.08
C LYS A 15 -16.20 -10.48 -4.41
N THR A 16 -15.04 -10.48 -3.76
CA THR A 16 -14.49 -9.31 -3.06
C THR A 16 -13.04 -9.08 -3.43
N LEU A 17 -12.60 -7.81 -3.31
CA LEU A 17 -11.19 -7.45 -3.51
C LEU A 17 -10.28 -8.15 -2.50
N GLU A 18 -10.74 -8.31 -1.26
CA GLU A 18 -10.01 -9.01 -0.21
C GLU A 18 -9.74 -10.48 -0.58
N GLU A 19 -10.71 -11.16 -1.18
CA GLU A 19 -10.58 -12.54 -1.63
C GLU A 19 -9.52 -12.67 -2.74
N LEU A 20 -9.56 -11.76 -3.72
CA LEU A 20 -8.56 -11.66 -4.79
C LEU A 20 -7.17 -11.37 -4.21
N ASN A 21 -7.05 -10.38 -3.33
CA ASN A 21 -5.77 -9.98 -2.74
C ASN A 21 -5.16 -11.12 -1.92
N THR A 22 -5.94 -11.77 -1.07
CA THR A 22 -5.44 -12.88 -0.24
C THR A 22 -4.99 -14.05 -1.10
N SER A 23 -5.73 -14.35 -2.18
CA SER A 23 -5.35 -15.41 -3.12
C SER A 23 -4.07 -15.06 -3.90
N PHE A 24 -3.89 -13.78 -4.25
CA PHE A 24 -2.66 -13.30 -4.90
C PHE A 24 -1.46 -13.45 -3.98
N TRP A 25 -1.56 -13.01 -2.73
CA TRP A 25 -0.51 -13.16 -1.73
C TRP A 25 -0.16 -14.63 -1.51
N ALA A 26 -1.16 -15.49 -1.38
CA ALA A 26 -0.95 -16.93 -1.23
C ALA A 26 -0.18 -17.53 -2.41
N TRP A 27 -0.54 -17.18 -3.64
CA TRP A 27 0.17 -17.64 -4.83
C TRP A 27 1.60 -17.09 -4.91
N ALA A 28 1.78 -15.80 -4.64
CA ALA A 28 3.08 -15.13 -4.68
C ALA A 28 4.06 -15.80 -3.70
N GLU A 29 3.66 -15.93 -2.44
CA GLU A 29 4.49 -16.42 -1.33
C GLU A 29 4.74 -17.93 -1.36
N LEU A 30 3.74 -18.73 -1.76
CA LEU A 30 3.83 -20.18 -1.71
C LEU A 30 4.38 -20.81 -2.99
N GLU A 31 4.19 -20.16 -4.14
CA GLU A 31 4.59 -20.72 -5.42
C GLU A 31 5.57 -19.82 -6.18
N TYR A 32 5.18 -18.59 -6.53
CA TYR A 32 5.96 -17.78 -7.48
C TYR A 32 7.36 -17.47 -6.96
N ASN A 33 7.44 -16.91 -5.76
CA ASN A 33 8.68 -16.44 -5.15
C ASN A 33 9.67 -17.57 -4.79
N LYS A 34 9.15 -18.78 -4.56
CA LYS A 34 9.93 -19.98 -4.20
C LYS A 34 10.31 -20.85 -5.39
N LYS A 35 9.69 -20.64 -6.55
CA LYS A 35 9.93 -21.46 -7.73
C LYS A 35 11.21 -21.03 -8.44
N ILE A 36 12.08 -22.00 -8.71
CA ILE A 36 13.28 -21.78 -9.52
C ILE A 36 12.87 -21.24 -10.90
N HIS A 37 13.36 -20.05 -11.23
CA HIS A 37 13.04 -19.39 -12.48
C HIS A 37 13.95 -19.89 -13.61
N SER A 38 13.36 -20.25 -14.75
CA SER A 38 14.08 -20.94 -15.83
C SER A 38 15.21 -20.15 -16.47
N SER A 39 15.14 -18.81 -16.44
CA SER A 39 16.18 -17.94 -17.01
C SER A 39 17.35 -17.70 -16.05
N THR A 40 17.08 -17.65 -14.73
CA THR A 40 18.08 -17.27 -13.72
C THR A 40 18.63 -18.47 -12.96
N GLY A 41 17.96 -19.63 -13.00
CA GLY A 41 18.37 -20.82 -12.27
C GLY A 41 18.21 -20.73 -10.75
N GLN A 42 17.68 -19.62 -10.23
CA GLN A 42 17.47 -19.34 -8.82
C GLN A 42 16.01 -18.96 -8.55
N ALA A 43 15.54 -19.15 -7.31
CA ALA A 43 14.24 -18.64 -6.89
C ALA A 43 14.28 -17.10 -6.74
N PRO A 44 13.19 -16.37 -7.09
CA PRO A 44 13.13 -14.92 -6.91
C PRO A 44 13.49 -14.42 -5.50
N ASP A 45 13.01 -15.10 -4.45
CA ASP A 45 13.31 -14.70 -3.06
C ASP A 45 14.79 -14.82 -2.72
N GLU A 46 15.40 -15.96 -3.06
CA GLU A 46 16.82 -16.22 -2.81
C GLU A 46 17.68 -15.17 -3.50
N ARG A 47 17.42 -14.94 -4.80
CA ARG A 47 18.14 -13.96 -5.59
C ARG A 47 17.93 -12.54 -5.09
N PHE A 48 16.73 -12.21 -4.61
CA PHE A 48 16.45 -10.89 -4.03
C PHE A 48 17.25 -10.69 -2.74
N ILE A 49 17.26 -11.67 -1.84
CA ILE A 49 18.00 -11.61 -0.58
C ILE A 49 19.52 -11.53 -0.81
N GLU A 50 20.07 -12.39 -1.68
CA GLU A 50 21.49 -12.38 -2.05
C GLU A 50 21.93 -11.08 -2.72
N GLY A 51 21.03 -10.43 -3.46
CA GLY A 51 21.30 -9.17 -4.16
C GLY A 51 21.23 -7.92 -3.28
N LEU A 52 20.75 -8.03 -2.03
CA LEU A 52 20.66 -6.89 -1.13
C LEU A 52 22.04 -6.58 -0.52
N PRO A 53 22.56 -5.34 -0.69
CA PRO A 53 23.79 -4.96 0.00
C PRO A 53 23.58 -4.93 1.51
N GLU A 54 24.60 -5.25 2.30
CA GLU A 54 24.53 -5.21 3.78
C GLU A 54 24.04 -3.85 4.31
N ASN A 55 24.42 -2.76 3.62
CA ASN A 55 24.05 -1.39 3.94
C ASN A 55 22.75 -0.93 3.26
N HIS A 56 21.83 -1.85 2.92
CA HIS A 56 20.57 -1.49 2.28
C HIS A 56 19.78 -0.51 3.15
N ARG A 57 19.51 0.68 2.60
CA ARG A 57 18.82 1.75 3.33
C ARG A 57 17.37 1.38 3.54
N ARG A 58 17.00 1.15 4.80
CA ARG A 58 15.60 1.02 5.19
C ARG A 58 14.94 2.39 5.30
N ILE A 59 13.66 2.44 4.93
CA ILE A 59 12.83 3.61 5.16
C ILE A 59 12.67 3.77 6.68
N LYS A 60 13.16 4.89 7.22
CA LYS A 60 13.06 5.21 8.65
C LYS A 60 11.72 5.84 9.01
N ASP A 61 11.20 6.65 8.10
CA ASP A 61 9.99 7.44 8.29
C ASP A 61 8.93 6.98 7.30
N ILE A 62 8.05 6.09 7.78
CA ILE A 62 7.00 5.48 6.98
C ILE A 62 5.93 6.48 6.57
N GLU A 63 5.61 7.45 7.43
CA GLU A 63 4.61 8.48 7.15
C GLU A 63 5.08 9.39 6.02
N LYS A 64 6.34 9.83 6.08
CA LYS A 64 6.94 10.63 5.00
C LYS A 64 7.01 9.85 3.68
N PHE A 65 7.28 8.56 3.74
CA PHE A 65 7.30 7.70 2.56
C PHE A 65 5.89 7.56 1.96
N ASN A 66 4.89 7.24 2.78
CA ASN A 66 3.49 7.13 2.35
C ASN A 66 2.98 8.46 1.76
N ALA A 67 3.37 9.59 2.36
CA ALA A 67 3.05 10.92 1.84
C ALA A 67 3.68 11.24 0.47
N MET A 68 4.61 10.42 -0.05
CA MET A 68 5.11 10.57 -1.43
C MET A 68 4.13 10.06 -2.49
N PHE A 69 3.26 9.11 -2.14
CA PHE A 69 2.27 8.49 -3.05
C PHE A 69 0.96 9.28 -3.13
N LEU A 70 0.74 10.20 -2.19
CA LEU A 70 -0.41 11.09 -2.21
C LEU A 70 -0.39 12.00 -3.45
N TRP A 71 -1.57 12.34 -3.95
CA TRP A 71 -1.73 13.28 -5.06
C TRP A 71 -1.26 14.66 -4.65
N LYS A 72 -0.64 15.39 -5.59
CA LYS A 72 0.01 16.68 -5.31
C LYS A 72 -0.64 17.78 -6.12
N GLU A 73 -1.04 18.85 -5.45
CA GLU A 73 -1.51 20.07 -6.10
C GLU A 73 -0.86 21.31 -5.49
N THR A 74 -0.59 22.31 -6.32
CA THR A 74 -0.10 23.60 -5.83
C THR A 74 -1.27 24.54 -5.58
N ARG A 75 -1.37 25.06 -4.35
CA ARG A 75 -2.41 26.01 -3.94
C ARG A 75 -1.79 27.25 -3.31
N LYS A 76 -2.46 28.39 -3.43
CA LYS A 76 -2.03 29.65 -2.81
C LYS A 76 -2.80 29.86 -1.51
N VAL A 77 -2.10 30.20 -0.44
CA VAL A 77 -2.72 30.52 0.84
C VAL A 77 -3.47 31.84 0.72
N SER A 78 -4.76 31.82 1.03
CA SER A 78 -5.62 33.01 1.00
C SER A 78 -5.26 33.99 2.11
N LYS A 79 -5.77 35.24 2.02
CA LYS A 79 -5.58 36.28 3.05
C LYS A 79 -6.00 35.83 4.46
N TYR A 80 -6.94 34.89 4.54
CA TYR A 80 -7.46 34.35 5.80
C TYR A 80 -6.71 33.11 6.31
N GLY A 81 -5.52 32.80 5.75
CA GLY A 81 -4.75 31.63 6.16
C GLY A 81 -5.45 30.31 5.83
N LYS A 82 -6.06 30.22 4.64
CA LYS A 82 -6.76 29.01 4.19
C LYS A 82 -6.41 28.64 2.77
N ILE A 83 -6.41 27.35 2.45
CA ILE A 83 -6.37 26.83 1.08
C ILE A 83 -7.74 26.26 0.69
N LYS A 84 -8.06 26.32 -0.60
CA LYS A 84 -9.26 25.69 -1.16
C LYS A 84 -8.84 24.50 -2.02
N LEU A 85 -9.48 23.35 -1.79
CA LEU A 85 -9.23 22.12 -2.52
C LEU A 85 -10.54 21.34 -2.62
N TYR A 86 -10.99 20.98 -3.83
CA TYR A 86 -12.26 20.26 -4.10
C TYR A 86 -13.47 20.73 -3.27
N SER A 87 -13.70 22.05 -3.25
CA SER A 87 -14.78 22.71 -2.47
C SER A 87 -14.64 22.66 -0.94
N ASN A 88 -13.59 22.03 -0.42
CA ASN A 88 -13.21 22.08 0.99
C ASN A 88 -12.28 23.27 1.27
N GLN A 89 -12.31 23.77 2.51
CA GLN A 89 -11.42 24.84 2.98
C GLN A 89 -10.59 24.32 4.15
N TYR A 90 -9.27 24.37 4.01
CA TYR A 90 -8.34 23.90 5.03
C TYR A 90 -7.59 25.10 5.62
N PRO A 91 -7.60 25.30 6.95
CA PRO A 91 -6.75 26.30 7.60
C PRO A 91 -5.27 25.94 7.41
N VAL A 92 -4.44 26.95 7.27
CA VAL A 92 -2.99 26.82 7.13
C VAL A 92 -2.34 27.85 8.06
N GLN A 93 -1.58 27.37 9.03
CA GLN A 93 -0.94 28.22 10.06
C GLN A 93 0.55 28.37 9.79
N ALA A 94 1.21 27.31 9.30
CA ALA A 94 2.65 27.30 9.08
C ALA A 94 3.15 28.26 7.97
N VAL A 95 2.25 28.76 7.11
CA VAL A 95 2.62 29.57 5.94
C VAL A 95 1.83 30.86 5.87
N ALA A 96 2.54 31.97 5.70
CA ALA A 96 1.94 33.29 5.51
C ALA A 96 1.07 33.36 4.24
N HIS A 97 0.03 34.18 4.31
CA HIS A 97 -0.86 34.43 3.17
C HIS A 97 -0.10 34.90 1.93
N GLY A 98 -0.61 34.57 0.75
CA GLY A 98 0.00 34.96 -0.52
C GLY A 98 1.08 33.99 -1.03
N ASN A 99 1.63 33.14 -0.17
CA ASN A 99 2.59 32.13 -0.57
C ASN A 99 1.91 30.91 -1.20
N LYS A 100 2.64 30.22 -2.09
CA LYS A 100 2.21 28.95 -2.69
C LYS A 100 2.74 27.80 -1.86
N VAL A 101 1.91 26.78 -1.68
CA VAL A 101 2.24 25.54 -0.98
C VAL A 101 1.86 24.35 -1.85
N GLN A 102 2.53 23.23 -1.64
CA GLN A 102 2.13 21.95 -2.19
C GLN A 102 1.21 21.24 -1.20
N VAL A 103 0.02 20.91 -1.64
CA VAL A 103 -0.98 20.16 -0.87
C VAL A 103 -0.93 18.73 -1.34
N ARG A 104 -0.74 17.80 -0.40
CA ARG A 104 -0.77 16.37 -0.66
C ARG A 104 -1.99 15.74 0.00
N PHE A 105 -2.72 14.91 -0.72
CA PHE A 105 -3.98 14.35 -0.25
C PHE A 105 -4.26 12.99 -0.90
N ASP A 106 -5.14 12.21 -0.26
CA ASP A 106 -5.68 10.99 -0.85
C ASP A 106 -6.90 11.36 -1.72
N PRO A 107 -6.94 11.01 -3.02
CA PRO A 107 -8.09 11.31 -3.85
C PRO A 107 -9.39 10.66 -3.39
N PHE A 108 -9.33 9.56 -2.63
CA PHE A 108 -10.48 8.85 -2.09
C PHE A 108 -10.90 9.34 -0.70
N ASN A 109 -10.01 10.06 0.01
CA ASN A 109 -10.28 10.64 1.32
C ASN A 109 -9.66 12.05 1.47
N LEU A 110 -10.52 13.06 1.46
CA LEU A 110 -10.18 14.48 1.59
C LEU A 110 -10.36 15.02 3.02
N GLU A 111 -10.61 14.17 4.02
CA GLU A 111 -10.71 14.60 5.43
C GLU A 111 -9.41 15.20 5.94
N GLU A 112 -8.29 14.80 5.36
CA GLU A 112 -6.97 15.21 5.81
C GLU A 112 -6.04 15.49 4.63
N VAL A 113 -5.29 16.58 4.75
CA VAL A 113 -4.29 16.96 3.75
C VAL A 113 -2.99 17.38 4.43
N TYR A 114 -1.90 17.20 3.71
CA TYR A 114 -0.55 17.49 4.17
C TYR A 114 -0.02 18.68 3.39
N ILE A 115 0.47 19.68 4.10
CA ILE A 115 1.01 20.91 3.53
C ILE A 115 2.53 20.80 3.49
N TYR A 116 3.07 21.06 2.32
CA TYR A 116 4.51 21.07 2.04
C TYR A 116 4.91 22.41 1.44
N ASP A 117 6.16 22.81 1.69
CA ASP A 117 6.81 23.87 0.94
C ASP A 117 7.09 23.40 -0.51
N LEU A 118 7.33 24.34 -1.42
CA LEU A 118 7.75 24.07 -2.79
C LEU A 118 9.07 23.27 -2.86
N LYS A 119 9.88 23.32 -1.80
CA LYS A 119 11.10 22.51 -1.63
C LYS A 119 10.85 21.08 -1.13
N ASN A 120 9.60 20.62 -1.07
CA ASN A 120 9.17 19.31 -0.56
C ASN A 120 9.46 19.07 0.93
N ASN A 121 9.60 20.12 1.73
CA ASN A 121 9.67 20.01 3.19
C ASN A 121 8.25 19.96 3.75
N PHE A 122 7.99 19.00 4.64
CA PHE A 122 6.71 18.91 5.34
C PHE A 122 6.58 20.10 6.30
N LEU A 123 5.39 20.72 6.32
CA LEU A 123 5.11 21.89 7.16
C LEU A 123 4.09 21.54 8.23
N GLU A 124 2.89 21.12 7.81
CA GLU A 124 1.81 20.77 8.75
C GLU A 124 0.79 19.84 8.11
N LYS A 125 0.01 19.19 8.95
CA LYS A 125 -1.17 18.40 8.59
C LYS A 125 -2.41 19.21 8.93
N THR A 126 -3.41 19.23 8.05
CA THR A 126 -4.63 19.99 8.30
C THR A 126 -5.87 19.24 7.83
N GLN A 127 -6.98 19.52 8.51
CA GLN A 127 -8.32 19.01 8.21
C GLN A 127 -9.25 20.18 7.89
N PRO A 128 -10.32 19.97 7.11
CA PRO A 128 -11.22 21.06 6.77
C PRO A 128 -12.14 21.35 7.97
N ASN A 129 -12.43 22.62 8.23
CA ASN A 129 -13.39 22.99 9.30
C ASN A 129 -14.81 22.46 9.01
N LYS A 130 -15.14 22.31 7.72
CA LYS A 130 -16.38 21.72 7.23
C LYS A 130 -16.07 20.95 5.96
N THR A 131 -16.29 19.65 5.99
CA THR A 131 -16.16 18.78 4.81
C THR A 131 -17.37 18.96 3.91
N VAL A 132 -17.14 19.32 2.65
CA VAL A 132 -18.15 19.41 1.59
C VAL A 132 -18.07 18.18 0.70
N ASN A 133 -16.86 17.80 0.28
CA ASN A 133 -16.59 16.59 -0.51
C ASN A 133 -15.62 15.69 0.25
N ILE A 134 -15.90 14.39 0.28
CA ILE A 134 -15.03 13.38 0.91
C ILE A 134 -14.02 12.81 -0.09
N ARG A 135 -14.33 12.87 -1.40
CA ARG A 135 -13.47 12.36 -2.47
C ARG A 135 -13.38 13.34 -3.62
N VAL A 136 -12.35 13.18 -4.44
CA VAL A 136 -12.15 13.95 -5.67
C VAL A 136 -13.28 13.64 -6.67
N PRO A 137 -13.89 14.66 -7.30
CA PRO A 137 -14.84 14.45 -8.39
C PRO A 137 -14.15 13.83 -9.63
N ASN A 138 -14.87 12.94 -10.35
CA ASN A 138 -14.44 12.35 -11.63
C ASN A 138 -13.14 11.51 -11.57
N ILE A 139 -12.96 10.70 -10.53
CA ILE A 139 -11.92 9.66 -10.55
C ILE A 139 -12.25 8.69 -11.69
N PRO A 140 -11.32 8.41 -12.62
CA PRO A 140 -11.56 7.45 -13.70
C PRO A 140 -11.98 6.10 -13.13
N GLU A 141 -13.21 5.68 -13.41
CA GLU A 141 -13.69 4.35 -13.03
C GLU A 141 -13.21 3.34 -14.07
N GLU A 142 -12.56 2.27 -13.61
CA GLU A 142 -12.16 1.18 -14.51
C GLU A 142 -13.42 0.54 -15.12
N SER A 143 -13.42 0.39 -16.45
CA SER A 143 -14.58 -0.13 -17.18
C SER A 143 -14.93 -1.53 -16.67
N LYS A 144 -16.17 -1.73 -16.21
CA LYS A 144 -16.66 -3.06 -15.80
C LYS A 144 -16.70 -3.98 -17.02
N LYS A 145 -15.77 -4.93 -17.11
CA LYS A 145 -15.82 -6.02 -18.09
C LYS A 145 -16.99 -6.96 -17.78
N SER A 146 -17.47 -7.64 -18.82
CA SER A 146 -18.49 -8.69 -18.73
C SER A 146 -18.07 -9.83 -17.81
N PRO A 147 -19.02 -10.54 -17.18
CA PRO A 147 -18.70 -11.60 -16.23
C PRO A 147 -17.92 -12.73 -16.92
N ALA A 148 -16.76 -13.06 -16.35
CA ALA A 148 -15.91 -14.14 -16.83
C ALA A 148 -16.54 -15.52 -16.54
N LYS A 149 -16.18 -16.52 -17.34
CA LYS A 149 -16.58 -17.92 -17.11
C LYS A 149 -15.87 -18.45 -15.87
N ILE A 150 -16.62 -19.00 -14.91
CA ILE A 150 -16.06 -19.53 -13.67
C ILE A 150 -15.65 -21.00 -13.86
N SER A 151 -14.42 -21.35 -13.49
CA SER A 151 -13.89 -22.71 -13.50
C SER A 151 -13.85 -23.28 -12.08
N ARG A 152 -14.42 -24.47 -11.88
CA ARG A 152 -14.37 -25.17 -10.57
C ARG A 152 -12.93 -25.52 -10.16
N ASP A 153 -12.07 -25.84 -11.12
CA ASP A 153 -10.68 -26.23 -10.84
C ASP A 153 -9.86 -25.04 -10.34
N SER A 154 -10.03 -23.87 -10.95
CA SER A 154 -9.35 -22.64 -10.55
C SER A 154 -9.77 -22.18 -9.16
N VAL A 155 -11.08 -22.29 -8.86
CA VAL A 155 -11.61 -22.04 -7.51
C VAL A 155 -10.95 -22.97 -6.49
N ASN A 156 -10.94 -24.27 -6.74
CA ASN A 156 -10.36 -25.25 -5.82
C ASN A 156 -8.86 -25.04 -5.59
N TYR A 157 -8.12 -24.75 -6.66
CA TYR A 157 -6.68 -24.49 -6.60
C TYR A 157 -6.35 -23.26 -5.74
N LEU A 158 -6.99 -22.11 -6.02
CA LEU A 158 -6.72 -20.87 -5.28
C LEU A 158 -7.23 -20.94 -3.83
N THR A 159 -8.33 -21.66 -3.58
CA THR A 159 -8.84 -21.90 -2.22
C THR A 159 -7.80 -22.65 -1.38
N ARG A 160 -7.25 -23.75 -1.91
CA ARG A 160 -6.21 -24.55 -1.22
C ARG A 160 -4.96 -23.73 -0.94
N LEU A 161 -4.53 -22.88 -1.90
CA LEU A 161 -3.41 -21.97 -1.68
C LEU A 161 -3.70 -20.98 -0.56
N ARG A 162 -4.90 -20.38 -0.56
CA ARG A 162 -5.33 -19.43 0.47
C ARG A 162 -5.34 -20.05 1.86
N GLU A 163 -5.91 -21.26 1.98
CA GLU A 163 -5.95 -22.01 3.24
C GLU A 163 -4.53 -22.25 3.78
N LYS A 164 -3.65 -22.78 2.92
CA LYS A 164 -2.24 -23.02 3.26
C LYS A 164 -1.51 -21.74 3.66
N TYR A 165 -1.80 -20.62 2.99
CA TYR A 165 -1.20 -19.32 3.32
C TYR A 165 -1.68 -18.81 4.70
N LEU A 166 -2.98 -18.86 4.97
CA LEU A 166 -3.54 -18.47 6.26
C LEU A 166 -3.02 -19.33 7.41
N GLU A 167 -2.84 -20.64 7.19
CA GLU A 167 -2.19 -21.53 8.16
C GLU A 167 -0.73 -21.12 8.43
N SER A 168 0.02 -20.77 7.38
CA SER A 168 1.40 -20.32 7.52
C SER A 168 1.50 -19.01 8.32
N GLN A 169 0.58 -18.07 8.10
CA GLN A 169 0.49 -16.82 8.85
C GLN A 169 0.16 -17.07 10.32
N LYS A 170 -0.87 -17.87 10.63
CA LYS A 170 -1.20 -18.26 12.01
C LYS A 170 -0.03 -18.93 12.73
N LYS A 171 0.72 -19.79 12.03
CA LYS A 171 1.91 -20.43 12.60
C LYS A 171 3.00 -19.40 12.93
N SER A 172 3.20 -18.41 12.07
CA SER A 172 4.16 -17.33 12.30
C SER A 172 3.72 -16.38 13.43
N GLU A 173 2.44 -16.03 13.51
CA GLU A 173 1.88 -15.21 14.60
C GLU A 173 1.97 -15.91 15.96
N ASN A 174 1.79 -17.24 15.98
CA ASN A 174 1.94 -18.05 17.18
C ASN A 174 3.41 -18.21 17.64
N MET A 175 4.41 -17.79 16.85
CA MET A 175 5.78 -17.69 17.33
C MET A 175 5.86 -16.50 18.30
N ARG A 176 6.07 -16.76 19.60
CA ARG A 176 6.22 -15.73 20.63
C ARG A 176 7.44 -14.84 20.35
N PHE A 177 7.22 -13.70 19.72
CA PHE A 177 8.25 -12.67 19.51
C PHE A 177 8.83 -12.10 20.82
N SER A 178 8.14 -12.25 21.95
CA SER A 178 8.65 -11.85 23.26
C SER A 178 9.95 -12.57 23.64
N LYS A 179 10.13 -13.83 23.23
CA LYS A 179 11.34 -14.62 23.51
C LYS A 179 12.58 -14.16 22.74
N LEU A 180 12.41 -13.47 21.61
CA LEU A 180 13.53 -13.00 20.78
C LEU A 180 14.25 -11.77 21.38
N PHE A 181 13.62 -11.07 22.31
CA PHE A 181 14.19 -9.90 22.98
C PHE A 181 14.81 -10.23 24.35
N GLU A 182 14.45 -11.36 24.97
CA GLU A 182 14.99 -11.80 26.27
C GLU A 182 16.45 -12.31 26.14
N GLU A 183 16.85 -12.92 25.02
CA GLU A 183 18.21 -13.49 24.84
C GLU A 183 19.35 -12.45 24.74
N LYS A 184 19.06 -11.14 24.70
CA LYS A 184 20.10 -10.09 24.64
C LYS A 184 20.49 -9.50 26.00
N GLU A 185 19.78 -9.82 27.08
CA GLU A 185 20.09 -9.28 28.41
C GLU A 185 21.00 -10.19 29.27
N ASP A 186 21.18 -11.46 28.90
CA ASP A 186 21.88 -12.46 29.75
C ASP A 186 23.38 -12.68 29.42
N ASN A 187 24.05 -11.79 28.68
CA ASN A 187 25.50 -11.90 28.42
C ASN A 187 26.25 -10.60 28.76
N ASN A 188 26.17 -10.18 30.03
CA ASN A 188 27.14 -9.27 30.66
C ASN A 188 27.27 -9.66 32.14
N ASP A 189 28.07 -10.68 32.41
CA ASP A 189 28.76 -10.91 33.68
C ASP A 189 30.24 -11.25 33.37
#